data_AF-A0A7J7MIP1-F1
#
_entry.id   AF-A0A7J7MIP1-F1
#
_cell.length_a   1.000
_cell.length_b   1.000
_cell.length_c   1.000
_cell.angle_alpha   90.00
_cell.angle_beta   90.00
_cell.angle_gamma   90.00
#
_symmetry.space_group_name_H-M   'P 1'
#
loop_
_entity.id
_entity.type
_entity.pdbx_description
1 polymer ?
#
loop_
_entity_poly.entity_id
_entity_poly.type
_entity_poly.pdbx_seq_one_letter_code
_entity_poly.pdbx_strand_id
1 'polypeptide(L)'
;YITEKASLHLPFSPVFVLPLLSPSHREHSLVLQQRTSNHGERELLQELMICKVVVFIQIDVDEYGKTFKKPRRPYEKERLDAELKLVGEYGLRCKRELWRVQYALSRIRNNARNLLTLDEKNSRRIFEGDALLRRMNKYGLLDESQNKLDYVLALTVENFLERRLQTLVFKAGMAKSIHHARVLIRQRHIRVGRQVVNIPSFMVKVESQKHIDFSLTSPFGGGRPGRLKRRNQKSAAKKAAGGDGDEEDEE
;
A
#
# COMPACT_ATOMS: atom_id res chain seq x y z
N TYR A 1 53.23 -12.24 52.39
CA TYR A 1 54.04 -13.40 51.96
C TYR A 1 53.39 -13.94 50.71
N ILE A 2 53.86 -13.50 49.54
CA ILE A 2 54.87 -14.21 48.73
C ILE A 2 54.22 -15.44 48.08
N THR A 3 53.69 -15.24 46.85
CA THR A 3 54.13 -15.89 45.57
C THR A 3 53.54 -17.30 45.40
N GLU A 4 53.19 -17.83 44.23
CA GLU A 4 53.79 -17.76 42.89
C GLU A 4 52.93 -18.61 41.91
N LYS A 5 53.10 -18.37 40.60
CA LYS A 5 52.89 -19.30 39.45
C LYS A 5 51.44 -19.72 39.08
N ALA A 6 51.05 -19.92 37.82
CA ALA A 6 51.61 -19.67 36.49
C ALA A 6 50.55 -20.10 35.43
N SER A 7 50.76 -19.63 34.19
CA SER A 7 50.39 -20.27 32.91
C SER A 7 49.02 -20.04 32.26
N LEU A 8 49.09 -19.14 31.27
CA LEU A 8 48.48 -19.13 29.92
C LEU A 8 47.85 -20.44 29.41
N HIS A 9 46.60 -20.40 28.91
CA HIS A 9 46.24 -20.57 27.47
C HIS A 9 44.71 -20.45 27.24
N LEU A 10 44.32 -19.82 26.13
CA LEU A 10 42.96 -19.60 25.59
C LEU A 10 42.56 -20.77 24.64
N PRO A 11 41.47 -20.72 23.82
CA PRO A 11 40.02 -20.43 24.00
C PRO A 11 39.10 -21.46 23.24
N PHE A 12 37.81 -21.11 22.97
CA PHE A 12 36.74 -21.77 22.14
C PHE A 12 35.71 -22.63 22.93
N SER A 13 34.37 -22.47 22.86
CA SER A 13 33.40 -21.86 21.93
C SER A 13 32.04 -21.63 22.64
N PRO A 14 31.17 -20.69 22.20
CA PRO A 14 29.77 -20.63 22.64
C PRO A 14 28.82 -21.36 21.67
N VAL A 15 27.91 -22.16 22.23
CA VAL A 15 26.83 -22.87 21.52
C VAL A 15 25.72 -21.88 21.14
N PHE A 16 25.47 -21.72 19.83
CA PHE A 16 24.37 -20.94 19.27
C PHE A 16 23.20 -21.88 18.94
N VAL A 17 22.02 -21.61 19.50
CA VAL A 17 20.78 -22.36 19.23
C VAL A 17 20.04 -21.71 18.05
N LEU A 18 19.90 -22.47 16.97
CA LEU A 18 19.05 -22.16 15.81
C LEU A 18 17.61 -22.65 16.03
N PRO A 19 16.57 -21.88 15.69
CA PRO A 19 15.23 -22.44 15.47
C PRO A 19 15.00 -22.76 13.98
N LEU A 20 14.69 -24.03 13.78
CA LEU A 20 14.13 -24.76 12.63
C LEU A 20 13.26 -23.93 11.66
N LEU A 21 13.64 -23.96 10.39
CA LEU A 21 12.87 -23.52 9.22
C LEU A 21 12.24 -24.75 8.54
N SER A 22 10.94 -24.70 8.27
CA SER A 22 10.16 -25.78 7.64
C SER A 22 10.47 -25.95 6.14
N PRO A 23 10.53 -27.19 5.60
CA PRO A 23 10.93 -27.47 4.22
C PRO A 23 9.71 -27.57 3.28
N SER A 24 9.47 -26.54 2.48
CA SER A 24 8.57 -26.60 1.31
C SER A 24 8.88 -25.45 0.35
N HIS A 25 10.05 -25.48 -0.30
CA HIS A 25 10.34 -24.69 -1.51
C HIS A 25 11.70 -25.06 -2.16
N ARG A 26 12.06 -26.35 -2.15
CA ARG A 26 13.37 -26.82 -2.66
C ARG A 26 13.31 -27.76 -3.87
N GLU A 27 12.23 -27.71 -4.63
CA GLU A 27 12.10 -28.48 -5.88
C GLU A 27 11.56 -27.63 -7.02
N HIS A 28 12.29 -26.58 -7.41
CA HIS A 28 12.08 -25.92 -8.70
C HIS A 28 13.37 -25.34 -9.31
N SER A 29 14.55 -25.64 -8.75
CA SER A 29 15.83 -25.09 -9.22
C SER A 29 16.73 -26.09 -9.95
N LEU A 30 16.26 -27.31 -10.26
CA LEU A 30 17.12 -28.38 -10.82
C LEU A 30 16.63 -29.00 -12.13
N VAL A 31 15.66 -28.40 -12.84
CA VAL A 31 15.14 -28.94 -14.12
C VAL A 31 15.42 -28.02 -15.31
N LEU A 32 16.34 -27.05 -15.21
CA LEU A 32 16.70 -26.16 -16.31
C LEU A 32 18.19 -26.16 -16.68
N GLN A 33 18.95 -27.19 -16.24
CA GLN A 33 20.38 -27.32 -16.55
C GLN A 33 20.67 -28.23 -17.76
N GLN A 34 19.66 -28.67 -18.53
CA GLN A 34 19.89 -29.54 -19.68
C GLN A 34 18.91 -29.24 -20.82
N ARG A 35 19.16 -28.16 -21.57
CA ARG A 35 18.83 -27.99 -23.00
C ARG A 35 19.19 -26.56 -23.44
N THR A 36 20.30 -26.42 -24.14
CA THR A 36 20.45 -25.84 -25.49
C THR A 36 21.90 -25.46 -25.70
N SER A 37 22.60 -26.31 -26.44
CA SER A 37 23.81 -25.99 -27.16
C SER A 37 23.42 -25.31 -28.48
N ASN A 38 24.24 -24.35 -28.92
CA ASN A 38 24.37 -23.75 -30.26
C ASN A 38 23.59 -22.47 -30.60
N HIS A 39 24.40 -21.43 -30.85
CA HIS A 39 24.24 -20.33 -31.80
C HIS A 39 23.04 -19.39 -31.64
N GLY A 40 23.18 -18.42 -30.72
CA GLY A 40 22.26 -17.28 -30.57
C GLY A 40 22.62 -16.32 -29.43
N GLU A 41 23.90 -16.05 -29.18
CA GLU A 41 24.36 -15.33 -27.98
C GLU A 41 24.64 -13.83 -28.20
N ARG A 42 23.73 -13.10 -28.87
CA ARG A 42 23.76 -11.63 -28.87
C ARG A 42 22.48 -10.95 -28.39
N GLU A 43 21.41 -11.68 -28.15
CA GLU A 43 20.16 -11.09 -27.62
C GLU A 43 19.98 -11.33 -26.10
N LEU A 44 20.65 -12.33 -25.52
CA LEU A 44 20.51 -12.65 -24.09
C LEU A 44 21.43 -11.82 -23.17
N LEU A 45 22.43 -11.13 -23.71
CA LEU A 45 23.28 -10.19 -22.95
C LEU A 45 22.61 -8.83 -22.73
N GLN A 46 21.52 -8.53 -23.42
CA GLN A 46 20.72 -7.33 -23.16
C GLN A 46 19.67 -7.56 -22.07
N GLU A 47 19.15 -8.79 -21.91
CA GLU A 47 18.28 -9.14 -20.78
C GLU A 47 19.05 -9.38 -19.46
N LEU A 48 20.27 -9.93 -19.52
CA LEU A 48 21.10 -10.14 -18.31
C LEU A 48 21.73 -8.86 -17.74
N MET A 49 21.77 -7.77 -18.50
CA MET A 49 22.15 -6.44 -17.98
C MET A 49 20.98 -5.72 -17.26
N ILE A 50 19.74 -6.16 -17.48
CA ILE A 50 18.56 -5.66 -16.76
C ILE A 50 18.45 -6.31 -15.37
N CYS A 51 18.99 -7.52 -15.17
CA CYS A 51 18.91 -8.23 -13.88
C CYS A 51 20.08 -7.97 -12.90
N LYS A 52 21.22 -7.44 -13.36
CA LYS A 52 22.39 -7.15 -12.47
C LYS A 52 22.32 -5.84 -11.69
N VAL A 53 21.29 -5.02 -11.86
CA VAL A 53 21.01 -3.86 -10.98
C VAL A 53 20.24 -4.29 -9.71
N VAL A 54 19.76 -5.55 -9.64
CA VAL A 54 18.84 -6.00 -8.59
C VAL A 54 19.46 -7.10 -7.71
N VAL A 55 20.75 -7.04 -7.40
CA VAL A 55 21.25 -7.63 -6.14
C VAL A 55 22.42 -6.79 -5.64
N PHE A 56 22.12 -5.60 -5.15
CA PHE A 56 23.00 -4.93 -4.19
C PHE A 56 22.58 -5.44 -2.80
N ILE A 57 23.43 -6.27 -2.23
CA ILE A 57 23.32 -6.81 -0.87
C ILE A 57 23.30 -5.65 0.13
N GLN A 58 22.26 -5.67 0.97
CA GLN A 58 22.10 -5.08 2.30
C GLN A 58 22.98 -3.88 2.67
N ILE A 59 22.40 -2.70 2.49
CA ILE A 59 22.52 -1.65 3.49
C ILE A 59 21.14 -1.56 4.15
N ASP A 60 20.96 -2.24 5.28
CA ASP A 60 19.84 -2.02 6.20
C ASP A 60 20.05 -0.67 6.91
N VAL A 61 19.99 0.43 6.15
CA VAL A 61 19.70 1.75 6.72
C VAL A 61 18.19 1.87 6.62
N ASP A 62 17.52 1.76 7.75
CA ASP A 62 16.11 2.15 7.88
C ASP A 62 16.00 3.66 7.64
N GLU A 63 16.06 4.07 6.36
CA GLU A 63 15.96 5.47 5.97
C GLU A 63 14.50 5.91 6.03
N TYR A 64 14.12 6.54 7.15
CA TYR A 64 12.79 7.08 7.33
C TYR A 64 12.66 8.46 6.67
N GLY A 65 11.87 8.53 5.60
CA GLY A 65 11.54 9.79 4.92
C GLY A 65 10.33 10.53 5.53
N LYS A 66 10.37 11.87 5.52
CA LYS A 66 9.19 12.69 5.85
C LYS A 66 8.15 12.58 4.73
N THR A 67 6.91 12.29 5.10
CA THR A 67 5.79 12.11 4.14
C THR A 67 4.91 13.35 3.98
N PHE A 68 5.08 14.38 4.80
CA PHE A 68 4.30 15.61 4.74
C PHE A 68 5.15 16.81 5.19
N LYS A 69 4.74 18.00 4.78
CA LYS A 69 5.30 19.28 5.23
C LYS A 69 4.19 20.14 5.80
N LYS A 70 4.43 20.81 6.94
CA LYS A 70 3.47 21.75 7.52
C LYS A 70 3.44 23.05 6.69
N PRO A 71 2.30 23.74 6.61
CA PRO A 71 2.20 25.04 5.96
C PRO A 71 3.09 26.08 6.66
N ARG A 72 3.63 27.04 5.89
CA ARG A 72 4.50 28.10 6.45
C ARG A 72 3.71 29.07 7.33
N ARG A 73 2.49 29.44 6.91
CA ARG A 73 1.59 30.35 7.64
C ARG A 73 0.41 29.56 8.22
N PRO A 74 0.37 29.33 9.54
CA PRO A 74 -0.65 28.48 10.16
C PRO A 74 -2.08 29.04 10.16
N TYR A 75 -2.26 30.36 10.26
CA TYR A 75 -3.57 30.98 10.51
C TYR A 75 -4.06 31.85 9.34
N GLU A 76 -3.93 31.32 8.12
CA GLU A 76 -4.44 31.97 6.91
C GLU A 76 -5.86 31.47 6.63
N LYS A 77 -6.84 32.38 6.71
CA LYS A 77 -8.27 32.03 6.64
C LYS A 77 -8.63 31.29 5.36
N GLU A 78 -8.24 31.82 4.20
CA GLU A 78 -8.54 31.22 2.89
C GLU A 78 -8.02 29.78 2.77
N ARG A 79 -6.79 29.53 3.25
CA ARG A 79 -6.23 28.18 3.27
C ARG A 79 -7.00 27.27 4.21
N LEU A 80 -7.35 27.75 5.41
CA LEU A 80 -8.10 26.94 6.39
C LEU A 80 -9.47 26.53 5.85
N ASP A 81 -10.17 27.44 5.18
CA ASP A 81 -11.50 27.21 4.60
C ASP A 81 -11.40 26.24 3.40
N ALA A 82 -10.43 26.41 2.51
CA ALA A 82 -10.19 25.50 1.39
C ALA A 82 -9.81 24.08 1.84
N GLU A 83 -8.95 23.97 2.86
CA GLU A 83 -8.60 22.67 3.45
C GLU A 83 -9.80 22.01 4.11
N LEU A 84 -10.64 22.77 4.80
CA LEU A 84 -11.82 22.25 5.49
C LEU A 84 -12.84 21.70 4.49
N LYS A 85 -13.06 22.42 3.37
CA LYS A 85 -13.91 21.95 2.26
C LYS A 85 -13.45 20.59 1.73
N LEU A 86 -12.17 20.46 1.37
CA LEU A 86 -11.62 19.19 0.86
C LEU A 86 -11.67 18.06 1.90
N VAL A 87 -11.44 18.36 3.18
CA VAL A 87 -11.53 17.37 4.25
C VAL A 87 -12.97 16.85 4.41
N GLY A 88 -13.96 17.74 4.30
CA GLY A 88 -15.38 17.40 4.35
C GLY A 88 -15.81 16.56 3.15
N GLU A 89 -15.50 17.02 1.94
CA GLU A 89 -15.88 16.34 0.69
C GLU A 89 -15.30 14.93 0.58
N TYR A 90 -14.03 14.73 0.95
CA TYR A 90 -13.36 13.44 0.80
C TYR A 90 -13.32 12.61 2.09
N GLY A 91 -13.98 13.06 3.16
CA GLY A 91 -14.07 12.37 4.45
C GLY A 91 -12.71 12.01 5.05
N LEU A 92 -11.78 12.97 5.06
CA LEU A 92 -10.43 12.80 5.62
C LEU A 92 -10.48 12.88 7.16
N ARG A 93 -9.65 12.08 7.85
CA ARG A 93 -9.60 12.12 9.33
C ARG A 93 -8.93 13.38 9.86
N CYS A 94 -7.90 13.86 9.18
CA CYS A 94 -7.10 14.99 9.64
C CYS A 94 -6.42 15.72 8.47
N LYS A 95 -6.09 17.00 8.69
CA LYS A 95 -5.36 17.84 7.72
C LYS A 95 -4.01 17.27 7.31
N ARG A 96 -3.41 16.41 8.14
CA ARG A 96 -2.17 15.70 7.82
C ARG A 96 -2.33 14.81 6.58
N GLU A 97 -3.49 14.17 6.38
CA GLU A 97 -3.72 13.37 5.17
C GLU A 97 -3.70 14.24 3.91
N LEU A 98 -4.27 15.44 3.99
CA LEU A 98 -4.23 16.43 2.91
C LEU A 98 -2.80 16.91 2.65
N TRP A 99 -2.04 17.23 3.70
CA TRP A 99 -0.64 17.67 3.57
C TRP A 99 0.29 16.59 3.01
N ARG A 100 -0.01 15.30 3.20
CA ARG A 100 0.72 14.20 2.56
C ARG A 100 0.52 14.21 1.04
N VAL A 101 -0.72 14.40 0.60
CA VAL A 101 -1.05 14.49 -0.84
C VAL A 101 -0.41 15.73 -1.45
N GLN A 102 -0.54 16.89 -0.80
CA GLN A 102 0.12 18.13 -1.26
C GLN A 102 1.64 17.98 -1.34
N TYR A 103 2.26 17.30 -0.37
CA TYR A 103 3.70 17.06 -0.39
C TYR A 103 4.12 16.15 -1.54
N ALA A 104 3.40 15.05 -1.77
CA ALA A 104 3.64 14.16 -2.92
C ALA A 104 3.48 14.89 -4.25
N LEU A 105 2.43 15.70 -4.38
CA LEU A 105 2.15 16.52 -5.56
C LEU A 105 3.27 17.55 -5.79
N SER A 106 3.73 18.23 -4.74
CA SER A 106 4.86 19.15 -4.81
C SER A 106 6.14 18.47 -5.30
N ARG A 107 6.44 17.26 -4.82
CA ARG A 107 7.58 16.45 -5.29
C ARG A 107 7.47 16.12 -6.77
N ILE A 108 6.29 15.70 -7.22
CA ILE A 108 6.00 15.37 -8.63
C ILE A 108 6.17 16.60 -9.51
N ARG A 109 5.57 17.74 -9.14
CA ARG A 109 5.71 19.00 -9.89
C ARG A 109 7.13 19.52 -9.92
N ASN A 110 7.88 19.41 -8.82
CA ASN A 110 9.29 19.83 -8.80
C ASN A 110 10.12 18.98 -9.76
N ASN A 111 9.86 17.67 -9.82
CA ASN A 111 10.53 16.81 -10.79
C ASN A 111 10.17 17.21 -12.23
N ALA A 112 8.88 17.41 -12.53
CA ALA A 112 8.44 17.85 -13.85
C ALA A 112 9.07 19.19 -14.27
N ARG A 113 9.17 20.18 -13.36
CA ARG A 113 9.84 21.46 -13.66
C ARG A 113 11.32 21.27 -14.01
N ASN A 114 12.05 20.46 -13.25
CA ASN A 114 13.47 20.19 -13.52
C ASN A 114 13.66 19.46 -14.88
N LEU A 115 12.70 18.65 -15.30
CA LEU A 115 12.75 17.97 -16.59
C LEU A 115 12.42 18.91 -17.75
N LEU A 116 11.48 19.84 -17.56
CA LEU A 116 11.09 20.83 -18.56
C LEU A 116 12.17 21.89 -18.82
N THR A 117 13.09 22.12 -17.88
CA THR A 117 14.24 23.01 -18.12
C THR A 117 15.31 22.40 -19.03
N LEU A 118 15.31 21.07 -19.18
CA LEU A 118 16.28 20.37 -20.04
C LEU A 118 15.77 20.35 -21.49
N ASP A 119 16.69 20.23 -22.44
CA ASP A 119 16.32 20.06 -23.85
C ASP A 119 15.57 18.74 -24.11
N GLU A 120 14.68 18.73 -25.11
CA GLU A 120 13.84 17.60 -25.49
C GLU A 120 14.63 16.35 -25.86
N LYS A 121 15.82 16.52 -26.46
CA LYS A 121 16.65 15.40 -26.93
C LYS A 121 17.57 14.85 -25.84
N ASN A 122 17.57 15.44 -24.65
CA ASN A 122 18.41 14.97 -23.56
C ASN A 122 17.93 13.60 -23.06
N SER A 123 18.84 12.62 -23.01
CA SER A 123 18.58 11.26 -22.52
C SER A 123 17.86 11.24 -21.16
N ARG A 124 18.24 12.14 -20.25
CA ARG A 124 17.62 12.24 -18.93
C ARG A 124 16.15 12.66 -19.01
N ARG A 125 15.82 13.63 -19.87
CA ARG A 125 14.43 14.11 -20.05
C ARG A 125 13.56 13.02 -20.64
N ILE A 126 14.07 12.29 -21.63
CA ILE A 126 13.35 11.20 -22.28
C ILE A 126 13.08 10.07 -21.28
N PHE A 127 14.11 9.63 -20.55
CA PHE A 127 13.98 8.49 -19.62
C PHE A 127 13.17 8.83 -18.36
N GLU A 128 13.54 9.89 -17.62
CA GLU A 128 12.85 10.26 -16.39
C GLU A 128 11.45 10.84 -16.67
N GLY A 129 11.29 11.54 -17.79
CA GLY A 129 10.00 12.10 -18.23
C GLY A 129 9.00 11.01 -18.59
N ASP A 130 9.40 10.04 -19.41
CA ASP A 130 8.55 8.90 -19.76
C ASP A 130 8.23 8.04 -18.52
N ALA A 131 9.20 7.79 -17.64
CA ALA A 131 8.95 7.09 -16.38
C ALA A 131 7.93 7.84 -15.48
N LEU A 132 7.96 9.17 -15.46
CA LEU A 132 6.99 9.98 -14.73
C LEU A 132 5.60 9.87 -15.34
N LEU A 133 5.47 9.99 -16.66
CA LEU A 133 4.20 9.90 -17.38
C LEU A 133 3.58 8.51 -17.24
N ARG A 134 4.36 7.43 -17.42
CA ARG A 134 3.91 6.05 -17.18
C ARG A 134 3.33 5.87 -15.78
N ARG A 135 3.97 6.47 -14.76
CA ARG A 135 3.46 6.41 -13.39
C ARG A 135 2.13 7.15 -13.24
N MET A 136 1.98 8.34 -13.84
CA MET A 136 0.75 9.12 -13.76
C MET A 136 -0.42 8.40 -14.45
N ASN A 137 -0.19 7.80 -15.62
CA ASN A 137 -1.19 7.02 -16.37
C ASN A 137 -1.59 5.75 -15.62
N LYS A 138 -0.62 5.05 -15.01
CA LYS A 138 -0.89 3.84 -14.21
C LYS A 138 -1.86 4.08 -13.06
N TYR A 139 -1.80 5.26 -12.45
CA TYR A 139 -2.73 5.66 -11.40
C TYR A 139 -3.98 6.37 -11.91
N GLY A 140 -4.06 6.69 -13.20
CA GLY A 140 -5.21 7.37 -13.82
C GLY A 140 -5.35 8.82 -13.36
N LEU A 141 -4.21 9.51 -13.19
CA LEU A 141 -4.18 10.94 -12.85
C LEU A 141 -4.22 11.83 -14.10
N LEU A 142 -3.79 11.29 -15.23
CA LEU A 142 -3.87 11.89 -16.55
C LEU A 142 -4.73 11.00 -17.44
N ASP A 143 -5.41 11.62 -18.38
CA ASP A 143 -6.11 10.94 -19.46
C ASP A 143 -5.14 10.56 -20.59
N GLU A 144 -5.49 9.58 -21.41
CA GLU A 144 -4.66 9.08 -22.52
C GLU A 144 -4.35 10.18 -23.55
N SER A 145 -5.23 11.16 -23.68
CA SER A 145 -5.05 12.33 -24.54
C SER A 145 -4.01 13.34 -24.01
N GLN A 146 -3.70 13.31 -22.71
CA GLN A 146 -2.90 14.31 -22.00
C GLN A 146 -1.50 13.81 -21.61
N ASN A 147 -0.84 13.10 -22.52
CA ASN A 147 0.48 12.50 -22.31
C ASN A 147 1.67 13.48 -22.51
N LYS A 148 1.59 14.67 -21.92
CA LYS A 148 2.69 15.66 -21.93
C LYS A 148 3.08 16.08 -20.51
N LEU A 149 4.34 16.43 -20.33
CA LEU A 149 4.87 16.87 -19.03
C LEU A 149 4.20 18.15 -18.51
N ASP A 150 3.69 19.00 -19.40
CA ASP A 150 3.00 20.24 -19.03
C ASP A 150 1.72 19.97 -18.22
N TYR A 151 0.96 18.92 -18.57
CA TYR A 151 -0.25 18.55 -17.86
C TYR A 151 0.02 18.06 -16.43
N VAL A 152 1.22 17.53 -16.16
CA VAL A 152 1.64 17.14 -14.80
C VAL A 152 1.70 18.37 -13.87
N LEU A 153 2.02 19.55 -14.39
CA LEU A 153 2.03 20.78 -13.62
C LEU A 153 0.61 21.22 -13.22
N ALA A 154 -0.37 20.99 -14.10
CA ALA A 154 -1.77 21.34 -13.89
C ALA A 154 -2.52 20.43 -12.90
N LEU A 155 -1.95 19.28 -12.52
CA LEU A 155 -2.58 18.32 -11.59
C LEU A 155 -3.01 18.97 -10.27
N THR A 156 -4.26 18.81 -9.87
CA THR A 156 -4.79 19.34 -8.60
C THR A 156 -4.71 18.29 -7.48
N VAL A 157 -4.98 18.72 -6.24
CA VAL A 157 -5.03 17.82 -5.07
C VAL A 157 -6.23 16.87 -5.16
N GLU A 158 -7.33 17.33 -5.76
CA GLU A 158 -8.56 16.56 -5.98
C GLU A 158 -8.28 15.30 -6.80
N ASN A 159 -7.54 15.41 -7.90
CA ASN A 159 -7.17 14.28 -8.76
C ASN A 159 -6.57 13.12 -7.94
N PHE A 160 -5.75 13.40 -6.93
CA PHE A 160 -5.19 12.36 -6.06
C PHE A 160 -6.20 11.83 -5.04
N LEU A 161 -7.07 12.68 -4.50
CA LEU A 161 -8.08 12.28 -3.53
C LEU A 161 -9.15 11.39 -4.19
N GLU A 162 -9.48 11.63 -5.45
CA GLU A 162 -10.40 10.80 -6.22
C GLU A 162 -9.89 9.38 -6.50
N ARG A 163 -8.57 9.20 -6.58
CA ARG A 163 -7.94 7.88 -6.83
C ARG A 163 -7.75 7.04 -5.56
N ARG A 164 -8.18 7.52 -4.40
CA ARG A 164 -8.11 6.79 -3.14
C ARG A 164 -9.14 5.67 -3.11
N LEU A 165 -8.79 4.55 -2.47
CA LEU A 165 -9.73 3.44 -2.31
C LEU A 165 -11.03 3.87 -1.62
N GLN A 166 -10.95 4.79 -0.66
CA GLN A 166 -12.12 5.33 0.05
C GLN A 166 -13.14 6.00 -0.89
N THR A 167 -12.68 6.82 -1.83
CA THR A 167 -13.53 7.56 -2.75
C THR A 167 -14.02 6.67 -3.88
N LEU A 168 -13.16 5.78 -4.39
CA LEU A 168 -13.54 4.81 -5.41
C LEU A 168 -14.62 3.84 -4.92
N VAL A 169 -14.55 3.38 -3.67
CA VAL A 169 -15.58 2.52 -3.07
C VAL A 169 -16.93 3.24 -2.95
N PHE A 170 -16.90 4.54 -2.65
CA PHE A 170 -18.12 5.37 -2.62
C PHE A 170 -18.67 5.59 -4.03
N LYS A 171 -17.82 5.95 -5.00
CA LYS A 171 -18.21 6.12 -6.42
C LYS A 171 -18.72 4.81 -7.04
N ALA A 172 -18.22 3.65 -6.59
CA ALA A 172 -18.70 2.33 -7.01
C ALA A 172 -20.05 1.92 -6.38
N GLY A 173 -20.64 2.75 -5.51
CA GLY A 173 -21.95 2.47 -4.90
C GLY A 173 -21.94 1.40 -3.80
N MET A 174 -20.77 0.89 -3.39
CA MET A 174 -20.65 -0.13 -2.35
C MET A 174 -20.97 0.41 -0.94
N ALA A 175 -20.88 1.73 -0.75
CA ALA A 175 -21.10 2.40 0.52
C ALA A 175 -22.05 3.59 0.35
N LYS A 176 -22.93 3.79 1.34
CA LYS A 176 -23.89 4.90 1.38
C LYS A 176 -23.26 6.30 1.50
N SER A 177 -22.06 6.38 2.08
CA SER A 177 -21.34 7.63 2.35
C SER A 177 -19.84 7.37 2.37
N ILE A 178 -19.05 8.42 2.18
CA ILE A 178 -17.58 8.37 2.19
C ILE A 178 -17.05 7.93 3.57
N HIS A 179 -17.71 8.33 4.66
CA HIS A 179 -17.35 7.85 6.01
C HIS A 179 -17.68 6.37 6.19
N HIS A 180 -18.79 5.89 5.60
CA HIS A 180 -19.15 4.48 5.61
C HIS A 180 -18.12 3.64 4.82
N ALA A 181 -17.68 4.12 3.66
CA ALA A 181 -16.61 3.47 2.88
C ALA A 181 -15.33 3.28 3.71
N ARG A 182 -14.93 4.32 4.46
CA ARG A 182 -13.75 4.25 5.33
C ARG A 182 -13.85 3.16 6.40
N VAL A 183 -15.02 3.02 7.03
CA VAL A 183 -15.28 2.00 8.04
C VAL A 183 -15.20 0.61 7.44
N LEU A 184 -15.84 0.38 6.28
CA LEU A 184 -15.82 -0.91 5.58
C LEU A 184 -14.38 -1.35 5.23
N ILE A 185 -13.56 -0.42 4.74
CA ILE A 185 -12.14 -0.69 4.43
C ILE A 185 -11.39 -1.07 5.72
N ARG A 186 -11.53 -0.27 6.79
CA ARG A 186 -10.82 -0.53 8.05
C ARG A 186 -11.22 -1.84 8.71
N GLN A 187 -12.48 -2.24 8.55
CA GLN A 187 -13.01 -3.52 9.04
C GLN A 187 -12.68 -4.71 8.12
N ARG A 188 -11.86 -4.50 7.06
CA ARG A 188 -11.38 -5.54 6.15
C ARG A 188 -12.50 -6.20 5.33
N HIS A 189 -13.52 -5.45 4.96
CA HIS A 189 -14.61 -5.94 4.11
C HIS A 189 -14.34 -5.80 2.62
N ILE A 190 -13.34 -5.00 2.24
CA ILE A 190 -13.07 -4.67 0.84
C ILE A 190 -11.76 -5.31 0.39
N ARG A 191 -11.78 -5.89 -0.81
CA ARG A 191 -10.61 -6.40 -1.51
C ARG A 191 -10.37 -5.64 -2.81
N VAL A 192 -9.12 -5.61 -3.23
CA VAL A 192 -8.70 -5.14 -4.54
C VAL A 192 -8.04 -6.31 -5.25
N GLY A 193 -8.70 -6.86 -6.27
CA GLY A 193 -8.33 -8.13 -6.87
C GLY A 193 -8.46 -9.27 -5.86
N ARG A 194 -7.35 -9.92 -5.53
CA ARG A 194 -7.32 -11.04 -4.57
C ARG A 194 -7.02 -10.60 -3.13
N GLN A 195 -6.42 -9.43 -2.94
CA GLN A 195 -5.91 -8.99 -1.65
C GLN A 195 -6.93 -8.15 -0.90
N VAL A 196 -7.14 -8.44 0.38
CA VAL A 196 -7.93 -7.60 1.28
C VAL A 196 -7.09 -6.39 1.71
N VAL A 197 -7.62 -5.18 1.50
CA VAL A 197 -6.92 -3.92 1.78
C VAL A 197 -7.61 -3.21 2.95
N ASN A 198 -6.84 -2.85 3.98
CA ASN A 198 -7.34 -2.21 5.21
C ASN A 198 -6.94 -0.73 5.36
N ILE A 199 -6.34 -0.14 4.32
CA ILE A 199 -5.84 1.24 4.32
C ILE A 199 -6.71 2.08 3.36
N PRO A 200 -7.48 3.07 3.86
CA PRO A 200 -8.32 3.93 3.02
C PRO A 200 -7.52 4.91 2.14
N SER A 201 -6.26 5.15 2.49
CA SER A 201 -5.30 5.98 1.72
C SER A 201 -4.65 5.23 0.55
N PHE A 202 -5.01 3.97 0.31
CA PHE A 202 -4.46 3.19 -0.79
C PHE A 202 -4.83 3.85 -2.14
N MET A 203 -3.84 4.11 -2.98
CA MET A 203 -4.06 4.64 -4.33
C MET A 203 -4.29 3.48 -5.29
N VAL A 204 -5.47 3.44 -5.91
CA VAL A 204 -5.85 2.32 -6.77
C VAL A 204 -5.42 2.59 -8.22
N LYS A 205 -4.73 1.62 -8.80
CA LYS A 205 -4.35 1.62 -10.23
C LYS A 205 -5.59 1.50 -11.11
N VAL A 206 -5.54 2.03 -12.33
CA VAL A 206 -6.67 1.97 -13.28
C VAL A 206 -7.09 0.52 -13.57
N GLU A 207 -6.14 -0.36 -13.83
CA GLU A 207 -6.38 -1.79 -14.09
C GLU A 207 -7.07 -2.49 -12.91
N SER A 208 -6.67 -2.15 -11.68
CA SER A 208 -7.19 -2.78 -10.46
C SER A 208 -8.56 -2.23 -10.04
N GLN A 209 -9.00 -1.12 -10.64
CA GLN A 209 -10.25 -0.46 -10.27
C GLN A 209 -11.49 -1.32 -10.55
N LYS A 210 -11.48 -2.10 -11.63
CA LYS A 210 -12.58 -3.03 -11.99
C LYS A 210 -12.72 -4.20 -11.02
N HIS A 211 -11.69 -4.46 -10.22
CA HIS A 211 -11.61 -5.61 -9.33
C HIS A 211 -11.81 -5.22 -7.86
N ILE A 212 -12.50 -4.11 -7.59
CA ILE A 212 -12.84 -3.67 -6.23
C ILE A 212 -14.17 -4.32 -5.87
N ASP A 213 -14.14 -5.26 -4.94
CA ASP A 213 -15.33 -5.99 -4.48
C ASP A 213 -15.31 -6.22 -2.97
N PHE A 214 -16.41 -6.73 -2.44
CA PHE A 214 -16.42 -7.28 -1.09
C PHE A 214 -15.51 -8.52 -1.01
N SER A 215 -14.84 -8.67 0.13
CA SER A 215 -14.06 -9.86 0.41
C SER A 215 -14.99 -11.06 0.57
N LEU A 216 -14.63 -12.19 -0.04
CA LEU A 216 -15.36 -13.47 0.11
C LEU A 216 -15.46 -13.92 1.57
N THR A 217 -14.44 -13.58 2.38
CA THR A 217 -14.42 -13.90 3.81
C THR A 217 -15.32 -12.97 4.64
N SER A 218 -15.74 -11.84 4.07
CA SER A 218 -16.56 -10.87 4.79
C SER A 218 -18.02 -11.31 4.84
N PRO A 219 -18.77 -10.92 5.89
CA PRO A 219 -20.20 -11.22 5.97
C PRO A 219 -21.03 -10.69 4.78
N PHE A 220 -20.54 -9.66 4.09
CA PHE A 220 -21.19 -9.07 2.91
C PHE A 220 -20.81 -9.78 1.59
N GLY A 221 -19.72 -10.52 1.57
CA GLY A 221 -19.26 -11.28 0.39
C GLY A 221 -19.56 -12.78 0.45
N GLY A 222 -20.54 -13.20 1.28
CA GLY A 222 -20.90 -14.61 1.46
C GLY A 222 -20.19 -15.32 2.62
N GLY A 223 -19.38 -14.60 3.39
CA GLY A 223 -18.70 -15.14 4.57
C GLY A 223 -19.62 -15.32 5.78
N ARG A 224 -19.10 -16.00 6.81
CA ARG A 224 -19.82 -16.28 8.06
C ARG A 224 -20.28 -14.97 8.73
N PRO A 225 -21.53 -14.89 9.23
CA PRO A 225 -22.01 -13.74 10.00
C PRO A 225 -21.10 -13.38 11.18
N GLY A 226 -20.94 -12.07 11.41
CA GLY A 226 -20.08 -11.54 12.47
C GLY A 226 -20.49 -11.97 13.88
N ARG A 227 -19.57 -11.84 14.85
CA ARG A 227 -19.73 -12.32 16.24
C ARG A 227 -21.03 -11.86 16.89
N LEU A 228 -21.34 -10.56 16.83
CA LEU A 228 -22.56 -10.00 17.43
C LEU A 228 -23.82 -10.52 16.75
N LYS A 229 -23.85 -10.54 15.41
CA LYS A 229 -24.99 -11.08 14.67
C LYS A 229 -25.23 -12.55 15.00
N ARG A 230 -24.17 -13.35 15.12
CA ARG A 230 -24.24 -14.76 15.54
C ARG A 230 -24.72 -14.92 17.00
N ARG A 231 -24.22 -14.10 17.93
CA ARG A 231 -24.68 -14.10 19.32
C ARG A 231 -26.18 -13.77 19.40
N ASN A 232 -26.60 -12.73 18.67
CA ASN A 232 -27.99 -12.28 18.66
C ASN A 232 -28.91 -13.31 17.99
N GLN A 233 -28.47 -13.97 16.91
CA GLN A 233 -29.19 -15.08 16.30
C GLN A 233 -29.32 -16.26 17.26
N LYS A 234 -28.26 -16.60 18.01
CA LYS A 234 -28.29 -17.66 19.02
C LYS A 234 -29.24 -17.32 20.17
N SER A 235 -29.22 -16.08 20.68
CA SER A 235 -30.15 -15.64 21.73
C SER A 235 -31.59 -15.59 21.23
N ALA A 236 -31.82 -15.15 19.99
CA ALA A 236 -33.14 -15.14 19.38
C ALA A 236 -33.67 -16.57 19.18
N ALA A 237 -32.83 -17.50 18.73
CA ALA A 237 -33.18 -18.91 18.63
C ALA A 237 -33.49 -19.54 20.00
N LYS A 238 -32.72 -19.21 21.05
CA LYS A 238 -32.99 -19.68 22.42
C LYS A 238 -34.33 -19.14 22.96
N LYS A 239 -34.64 -17.87 22.72
CA LYS A 239 -35.93 -17.27 23.07
C LYS A 239 -37.09 -17.89 22.30
N ALA A 240 -36.92 -18.12 21.00
CA ALA A 240 -37.93 -18.76 20.16
C ALA A 240 -38.15 -20.24 20.49
N ALA A 241 -37.15 -20.91 21.07
CA ALA A 241 -37.25 -22.29 21.54
C ALA A 241 -37.89 -22.44 22.94
N GLY A 242 -38.49 -21.39 23.50
CA GLY A 242 -39.29 -21.48 24.73
C GLY A 242 -38.49 -21.73 26.01
N GLY A 243 -37.22 -21.31 26.07
CA GLY A 243 -36.43 -21.40 27.31
C GLY A 243 -36.77 -20.30 28.31
N ASP A 244 -38.03 -20.28 28.76
CA ASP A 244 -38.48 -19.62 29.99
C ASP A 244 -38.68 -20.75 31.01
N GLY A 245 -37.59 -21.10 31.69
CA GLY A 245 -37.66 -21.83 32.94
C GLY A 245 -37.55 -20.77 34.03
N ASP A 246 -38.69 -20.18 34.38
CA ASP A 246 -38.87 -19.66 35.74
C ASP A 246 -38.68 -20.86 36.68
N GLU A 247 -37.51 -20.95 37.31
CA GLU A 247 -37.43 -21.52 38.65
C GLU A 247 -37.61 -20.33 39.60
N GLU A 248 -38.89 -20.04 39.89
CA GLU A 248 -39.29 -19.58 41.21
C GLU A 248 -38.86 -20.66 42.21
N ASP A 249 -37.66 -20.53 42.79
CA ASP A 249 -37.38 -21.18 44.06
C ASP A 249 -37.89 -20.25 45.17
N GLU A 250 -39.19 -20.39 45.46
CA GLU A 250 -39.69 -20.26 46.83
C GLU A 250 -39.05 -21.38 47.68
N GLU A 251 -38.14 -21.02 48.60
CA GLU A 251 -38.12 -21.35 50.05
C GLU A 251 -36.81 -20.89 50.71
#